data_AF-A0A7W1XQL4-F1
#
_entry.id   AF-A0A7W1XQL4-F1
#
_cell.length_a   1.000
_cell.length_b   1.000
_cell.length_c   1.000
_cell.angle_alpha   90.00
_cell.angle_beta   90.00
_cell.angle_gamma   90.00
#
_symmetry.space_group_name_H-M   'P 1'
#
loop_
_entity.id
_entity.type
_entity.pdbx_description
1 polymer ?
#
loop_
_entity_poly.entity_id
_entity_poly.type
_entity_poly.pdbx_seq_one_letter_code
_entity_poly.pdbx_strand_id
1 'polypeptide(L)'
;MAIGARRLGIRDLKNGQQPYFNERKDIVVVFNGEIYNDTQLRSWLELRGHCIDSDSDGSILPNLYEERGADLFEDLDGMFAIAIWDIKKKILLLGVDLVGIKPLY
;
A
#
# COMPACT_ATOMS: atom_id res chain seq x y z
N MET A 1 -12.05 -0.55 -16.36
CA MET A 1 -12.21 -0.76 -14.91
C MET A 1 -11.52 0.41 -14.23
N ALA A 2 -12.17 1.06 -13.27
CA ALA A 2 -11.63 2.24 -12.60
C ALA A 2 -11.50 1.98 -11.10
N ILE A 3 -10.39 2.40 -10.52
CA ILE A 3 -10.16 2.48 -9.08
C ILE A 3 -10.02 3.96 -8.73
N GLY A 4 -10.67 4.41 -7.66
CA GLY A 4 -10.65 5.80 -7.22
C GLY A 4 -10.41 5.90 -5.73
N ALA A 5 -9.62 6.90 -5.33
CA ALA A 5 -9.29 7.20 -3.94
C ALA A 5 -9.68 8.65 -3.61
N ARG A 6 -10.30 8.89 -2.46
CA ARG A 6 -10.53 10.24 -1.92
C ARG A 6 -9.73 10.41 -0.63
N ARG A 7 -8.60 11.11 -0.72
CA ARG A 7 -7.63 11.27 0.38
C ARG A 7 -7.93 12.51 1.22
N LEU A 8 -7.72 12.41 2.53
CA LEU A 8 -7.48 13.53 3.45
C LEU A 8 -5.98 13.56 3.77
N GLY A 9 -5.23 14.52 3.24
CA GLY A 9 -3.77 14.57 3.36
C GLY A 9 -3.31 15.19 4.68
N ILE A 10 -2.76 14.38 5.60
CA ILE A 10 -2.23 14.83 6.90
C ILE A 10 -0.68 14.84 6.90
N ARG A 11 -0.02 13.94 6.14
CA ARG A 11 1.43 13.90 5.96
C ARG A 11 1.80 13.85 4.47
N ASP A 12 2.70 14.75 4.05
CA ASP A 12 3.19 15.02 2.69
C ASP A 12 2.12 15.23 1.58
N LEU A 13 2.06 16.48 1.13
CA LEU A 13 1.09 17.01 0.16
C LEU A 13 1.61 16.96 -1.29
N LYS A 14 2.88 16.62 -1.54
CA LYS A 14 3.48 16.74 -2.88
C LYS A 14 3.82 15.42 -3.57
N ASN A 15 4.22 14.37 -2.83
CA ASN A 15 4.73 13.11 -3.43
C ASN A 15 3.91 11.84 -3.11
N GLY A 16 2.74 11.97 -2.47
CA GLY A 16 1.81 10.87 -2.18
C GLY A 16 0.70 10.71 -3.23
N GLN A 17 1.01 10.89 -4.52
CA GLN A 17 0.03 10.69 -5.59
C GLN A 17 -0.31 9.20 -5.72
N GLN A 18 -1.48 8.85 -5.22
CA GLN A 18 -2.08 7.54 -5.40
C GLN A 18 -2.78 7.44 -6.77
N PRO A 19 -2.88 6.23 -7.33
CA PRO A 19 -2.49 4.94 -6.75
C PRO A 19 -0.97 4.69 -6.75
N TYR A 20 -0.50 3.86 -5.82
CA TYR A 20 0.87 3.34 -5.81
C TYR A 20 0.97 2.13 -6.73
N PHE A 21 2.14 1.96 -7.35
CA PHE A 21 2.44 0.85 -8.25
C PHE A 21 3.74 0.18 -7.83
N ASN A 22 3.86 -1.11 -8.10
CA ASN A 22 5.17 -1.77 -8.10
C ASN A 22 5.96 -1.37 -9.34
N GLU A 23 7.23 -1.78 -9.43
CA GLU A 23 8.13 -1.39 -10.52
C GLU A 23 7.61 -1.84 -11.89
N ARG A 24 6.85 -2.95 -11.93
CA ARG A 24 6.25 -3.50 -13.15
C ARG A 24 4.88 -2.92 -13.50
N LYS A 25 4.29 -2.11 -12.63
CA LYS A 25 2.95 -1.53 -12.77
C LYS A 25 1.84 -2.58 -13.01
N ASP A 26 2.02 -3.79 -12.50
CA ASP A 26 1.03 -4.87 -12.55
C ASP A 26 0.30 -5.09 -11.20
N ILE A 27 0.76 -4.43 -10.15
CA ILE A 27 0.09 -4.32 -8.84
C ILE A 27 -0.24 -2.85 -8.59
N VAL A 28 -1.50 -2.56 -8.28
CA VAL A 28 -2.02 -1.21 -8.04
C VAL A 28 -2.59 -1.12 -6.64
N VAL A 29 -2.16 -0.15 -5.85
CA VAL A 29 -2.63 0.02 -4.47
C VAL A 29 -3.22 1.41 -4.24
N VAL A 30 -4.39 1.43 -3.62
CA VAL A 30 -4.96 2.62 -2.98
C VAL A 30 -4.95 2.42 -1.48
N PHE A 31 -4.62 3.48 -0.75
CA PHE A 31 -4.36 3.43 0.68
C PHE A 31 -4.90 4.68 1.38
N ASN A 32 -5.58 4.50 2.50
CA ASN A 32 -5.97 5.58 3.39
C ASN A 32 -5.63 5.20 4.82
N GLY A 33 -4.64 5.85 5.40
CA GLY A 33 -4.14 5.46 6.70
C GLY A 33 -2.77 6.02 7.01
N GLU A 34 -2.17 5.43 8.03
CA GLU A 34 -0.75 5.57 8.37
C GLU A 34 -0.17 4.18 8.67
N ILE A 35 0.98 3.85 8.06
CA ILE A 35 1.78 2.66 8.37
C ILE A 35 2.99 3.11 9.19
N TYR A 36 3.05 2.72 10.46
CA TYR A 36 4.08 3.19 11.40
C TYR A 36 5.41 2.47 11.25
N ASN A 37 5.40 1.23 10.78
CA ASN A 37 6.59 0.44 10.53
C ASN A 37 7.06 0.51 9.06
N ASP A 38 6.62 1.51 8.30
CA ASP A 38 6.94 1.68 6.88
C ASP A 38 8.45 1.75 6.61
N THR A 39 9.20 2.43 7.49
CA THR A 39 10.64 2.60 7.36
C THR A 39 11.37 1.25 7.47
N GLN A 40 10.91 0.38 8.38
CA GLN A 40 11.48 -0.97 8.55
C GLN A 40 11.18 -1.85 7.33
N LEU A 41 9.93 -1.82 6.87
CA LEU A 41 9.48 -2.58 5.70
C LEU A 41 10.16 -2.11 4.42
N ARG A 42 10.37 -0.80 4.26
CA ARG A 42 11.14 -0.21 3.16
C ARG A 42 12.55 -0.78 3.11
N SER A 43 13.30 -0.74 4.21
CA SER A 43 14.65 -1.30 4.23
C SER A 43 14.66 -2.80 3.92
N TRP A 44 13.65 -3.55 4.36
CA TRP A 44 13.50 -4.97 4.03
C TRP A 44 13.24 -5.23 2.54
N LEU A 45 12.49 -4.35 1.88
CA LEU A 45 12.22 -4.39 0.43
C LEU A 45 13.45 -3.96 -0.39
N GLU A 46 14.16 -2.92 0.03
CA GLU A 46 15.39 -2.45 -0.63
C GLU A 46 16.48 -3.53 -0.62
N LEU A 47 16.61 -4.27 0.49
CA LEU A 47 17.53 -5.43 0.59
C LEU A 47 17.18 -6.56 -0.39
N ARG A 48 15.95 -6.60 -0.93
CA ARG A 48 15.51 -7.56 -1.95
C ARG A 48 15.60 -7.00 -3.38
N GLY A 49 16.04 -5.76 -3.53
CA GLY A 49 16.24 -5.11 -4.83
C GLY A 49 15.05 -4.31 -5.32
N HIS A 50 14.06 -4.02 -4.47
CA HIS A 50 12.97 -3.11 -4.83
C HIS A 50 13.42 -1.64 -4.81
N CYS A 51 12.85 -0.86 -5.73
CA CYS A 51 13.07 0.58 -5.82
C CYS A 51 11.75 1.30 -5.56
N ILE A 52 11.70 2.13 -4.51
CA ILE A 52 10.47 2.82 -4.09
C ILE A 52 10.68 4.33 -4.23
N ASP A 53 10.08 4.92 -5.26
CA ASP A 53 10.32 6.30 -5.67
C ASP A 53 9.54 7.37 -4.86
N SER A 54 8.83 6.97 -3.79
CA SER A 54 8.05 7.87 -2.94
C SER A 54 8.39 7.64 -1.47
N ASP A 55 8.48 8.73 -0.70
CA ASP A 55 8.69 8.70 0.76
C ASP A 55 7.37 8.53 1.53
N SER A 56 6.23 8.40 0.83
CA SER A 56 4.96 8.10 1.50
C SER A 56 4.98 6.69 2.05
N ASP A 57 4.51 6.52 3.28
CA ASP A 57 4.29 5.23 3.94
C ASP A 57 3.55 4.21 3.07
N GLY A 58 2.44 4.59 2.42
CA GLY A 58 1.68 3.68 1.55
C GLY A 58 2.41 3.19 0.28
N SER A 59 3.55 3.79 -0.08
CA SER A 59 4.30 3.42 -1.29
C SER A 59 4.99 2.06 -1.20
N ILE A 60 5.19 1.53 0.01
CA ILE A 60 5.76 0.19 0.21
C ILE A 60 4.77 -0.94 -0.15
N LEU A 61 3.46 -0.65 -0.19
CA LEU A 61 2.41 -1.67 -0.27
C LEU A 61 2.42 -2.52 -1.56
N PRO A 62 2.62 -1.96 -2.77
CA PRO A 62 2.64 -2.78 -3.98
C PRO A 62 3.76 -3.83 -3.97
N ASN A 63 4.95 -3.43 -3.52
CA ASN A 63 6.12 -4.30 -3.46
C ASN A 63 6.02 -5.30 -2.30
N LEU A 64 5.44 -4.88 -1.17
CA LEU A 64 5.17 -5.80 -0.07
C LEU A 64 4.14 -6.88 -0.47
N TYR A 65 3.08 -6.52 -1.20
CA TYR A 65 2.15 -7.50 -1.76
C TYR A 65 2.81 -8.42 -2.79
N GLU A 66 3.75 -7.92 -3.58
CA GLU A 66 4.53 -8.73 -4.52
C GLU A 66 5.29 -9.86 -3.80
N GLU A 67 5.94 -9.54 -2.69
CA GLU A 67 6.76 -10.49 -1.91
C GLU A 67 5.94 -11.41 -1.00
N ARG A 68 4.87 -10.89 -0.38
CA ARG A 68 4.11 -11.60 0.67
C ARG A 68 2.72 -12.06 0.24
N GLY A 69 2.20 -11.57 -0.88
CA GLY A 69 0.81 -11.82 -1.26
C GLY A 69 -0.16 -11.31 -0.21
N ALA A 70 -1.18 -12.09 0.13
CA ALA A 70 -2.21 -11.69 1.10
C ALA A 70 -1.70 -11.63 2.56
N ASP A 71 -0.58 -12.29 2.86
CA ASP A 71 0.00 -12.34 4.20
C ASP A 71 0.65 -11.01 4.59
N LEU A 72 0.72 -10.02 3.67
CA LEU A 72 1.27 -8.70 3.94
C LEU A 72 0.61 -8.02 5.16
N PHE A 73 -0.66 -8.31 5.43
CA PHE A 73 -1.41 -7.65 6.50
C PHE A 73 -0.92 -8.07 7.88
N GLU A 74 -0.26 -9.22 8.00
CA GLU A 74 0.39 -9.65 9.24
C GLU A 74 1.65 -8.82 9.55
N ASP A 75 2.28 -8.25 8.52
CA ASP A 75 3.49 -7.44 8.64
C ASP A 75 3.18 -5.94 8.87
N LEU A 76 1.94 -5.48 8.70
CA LEU A 76 1.58 -4.06 8.81
C LEU A 76 1.27 -3.64 10.25
N ASP A 77 1.96 -2.63 10.75
CA ASP A 77 1.61 -1.91 11.97
C ASP A 77 1.09 -0.52 11.62
N GLY A 78 -0.17 -0.24 11.95
CA GLY A 78 -0.80 1.02 11.60
C GLY A 78 -2.32 1.03 11.66
N MET A 79 -2.89 2.12 11.15
CA MET A 79 -4.32 2.27 10.90
C MET A 79 -4.53 2.50 9.41
N PHE A 80 -5.31 1.67 8.74
CA PHE A 80 -5.36 1.69 7.29
C PHE A 80 -6.64 1.10 6.71
N ALA A 81 -6.98 1.60 5.52
CA ALA A 81 -7.87 0.99 4.56
C ALA A 81 -7.09 0.85 3.24
N ILE A 82 -6.92 -0.38 2.77
CA ILE A 82 -6.11 -0.73 1.61
C ILE A 82 -6.97 -1.43 0.58
N ALA A 83 -6.82 -1.04 -0.68
CA ALA A 83 -7.34 -1.77 -1.83
C ALA A 83 -6.18 -2.08 -2.79
N ILE A 84 -5.96 -3.37 -3.07
CA ILE A 84 -4.90 -3.88 -3.95
C ILE A 84 -5.55 -4.55 -5.15
N TRP A 85 -5.18 -4.13 -6.34
CA TRP A 85 -5.56 -4.77 -7.59
C TRP A 85 -4.34 -5.43 -8.23
N ASP A 86 -4.36 -6.77 -8.30
CA ASP A 86 -3.38 -7.56 -9.03
C ASP A 86 -3.90 -7.82 -10.45
N ILE A 87 -3.27 -7.18 -11.44
CA ILE A 87 -3.69 -7.26 -12.85
C ILE A 87 -3.49 -8.68 -13.39
N LYS A 88 -2.40 -9.35 -12.98
CA LYS A 88 -2.05 -10.69 -13.49
C LYS A 88 -3.02 -11.74 -12.96
N LYS A 89 -3.35 -11.68 -11.67
CA LYS A 89 -4.29 -12.61 -11.03
C LYS A 89 -5.75 -12.24 -11.23
N LYS A 90 -6.03 -10.98 -11.62
CA LYS A 90 -7.39 -10.40 -11.70
C LYS A 90 -8.12 -10.47 -10.36
N ILE A 91 -7.42 -10.17 -9.27
CA ILE A 91 -7.93 -10.22 -7.90
C ILE A 91 -7.91 -8.82 -7.30
N LEU A 92 -9.01 -8.47 -6.64
CA LEU A 92 -9.11 -7.31 -5.76
C LEU A 92 -9.00 -7.80 -4.31
N LEU A 93 -7.96 -7.36 -3.61
CA LEU A 93 -7.77 -7.62 -2.18
C LEU A 93 -8.06 -6.34 -1.40
N LEU A 94 -8.88 -6.45 -0.37
CA LEU A 94 -9.27 -5.34 0.50
C LEU A 94 -8.83 -5.67 1.93
N GLY A 95 -8.21 -4.71 2.60
CA GLY A 95 -7.77 -4.86 3.98
C GLY A 95 -8.06 -3.60 4.80
N VAL A 96 -8.48 -3.79 6.05
CA VAL A 96 -8.68 -2.73 7.03
C VAL A 96 -7.90 -3.06 8.29
N ASP A 97 -7.47 -2.04 9.03
CA ASP A 97 -6.82 -2.24 10.33
C ASP A 97 -7.71 -3.00 11.32
N LEU A 98 -7.06 -3.67 12.28
CA LEU A 98 -7.69 -4.56 13.27
C LEU A 98 -8.84 -3.92 14.07
N VAL A 99 -8.84 -2.59 14.21
CA VAL A 99 -9.83 -1.86 14.99
C VAL A 99 -10.96 -1.32 14.09
N GLY A 100 -10.81 -1.38 12.76
CA GLY A 100 -11.80 -0.89 11.80
C GLY A 100 -11.99 0.62 11.87
N ILE A 101 -10.96 1.37 12.27
CA ILE A 101 -11.07 2.82 12.52
C ILE A 101 -11.34 3.58 11.21
N LYS A 102 -10.93 3.04 10.05
CA LYS A 102 -11.27 3.57 8.73
C LYS A 102 -12.37 2.73 8.05
N PRO A 103 -13.55 3.31 7.76
CA PRO A 103 -14.60 2.56 7.11
C PRO A 103 -14.24 2.26 5.64
N LEU A 104 -14.53 1.03 5.21
CA LEU A 104 -14.52 0.58 3.82
C LEU A 104 -15.98 0.47 3.35
N TYR A 105 -16.34 1.16 2.26
CA TYR A 105 -17.66 1.06 1.61
C TYR A 105 -17.50 0.85 0.12
#